data_AF-A0A1H3KH89-F1
#
_entry.id   AF-A0A1H3KH89-F1
#
_cell.length_a   1.000
_cell.length_b   1.000
_cell.length_c   1.000
_cell.angle_alpha   90.00
_cell.angle_beta   90.00
_cell.angle_gamma   90.00
#
_symmetry.space_group_name_H-M   'P 1'
#
loop_
_entity.id
_entity.type
_entity.pdbx_description
1 polymer ?
#
loop_
_entity_poly.entity_id
_entity_poly.type
_entity_poly.pdbx_seq_one_letter_code
_entity_poly.pdbx_strand_id
1 'polypeptide(L)'
;MTEDDAPEDAPGTAATAGTADATSPAADGGDREADDDPGDVDADAAIRIDDAVDADDPETVAVDELLDRVGFDADDSVLTRRQAEVLALRERGLKQSVIANRLGTSRANVSSVESSARENVAKARETIAFAEALAAPVRVEIPADTDLYDVPGRVYDACDEAGVKVNHTAPELMKVVSDAAGDAVHGREVRRRLFVTVSSDGTVRVRHS
;
A
#
# COMPACT_ATOMS: atom_id res chain seq x y z
N MET A 1 44.54 7.91 42.39
CA MET A 1 45.65 7.00 42.72
C MET A 1 45.06 5.61 42.73
N THR A 2 45.29 4.73 41.76
CA THR A 2 46.36 4.64 40.78
C THR A 2 46.00 3.50 39.83
N GLU A 3 46.20 3.77 38.53
CA GLU A 3 46.54 2.87 37.40
C GLU A 3 45.53 1.77 36.97
N ASP A 4 45.05 1.77 35.72
CA ASP A 4 45.76 1.56 34.44
C ASP A 4 45.98 0.05 34.21
N ASP A 5 45.38 -0.49 33.14
CA ASP A 5 46.10 -1.17 32.05
C ASP A 5 45.08 -1.84 31.11
N ALA A 6 45.00 -1.31 29.89
CA ALA A 6 44.47 -2.05 28.74
C ALA A 6 45.49 -3.13 28.32
N PRO A 7 45.10 -4.06 27.44
CA PRO A 7 45.86 -4.05 26.19
C PRO A 7 45.00 -4.21 24.93
N GLU A 8 45.41 -3.47 23.90
CA GLU A 8 45.21 -3.77 22.50
C GLU A 8 45.89 -5.09 22.12
N ASP A 9 45.26 -5.89 21.25
CA ASP A 9 45.94 -6.45 20.08
C ASP A 9 44.92 -6.93 19.04
N ALA A 10 44.95 -6.30 17.87
CA ALA A 10 44.48 -6.84 16.59
C ALA A 10 45.71 -7.48 15.89
N PRO A 11 45.70 -7.84 14.59
CA PRO A 11 44.68 -8.39 13.71
C PRO A 11 45.17 -9.68 13.00
N GLY A 12 44.29 -10.35 12.27
CA GLY A 12 44.71 -11.23 11.15
C GLY A 12 43.56 -12.10 10.65
N THR A 13 43.46 -12.52 9.39
CA THR A 13 44.24 -12.29 8.16
C THR A 13 43.48 -13.05 7.05
N ALA A 14 43.52 -12.52 5.82
CA ALA A 14 43.38 -13.19 4.51
C ALA A 14 42.05 -13.92 4.21
N ALA A 15 41.27 -13.49 3.21
CA ALA A 15 41.51 -13.58 1.76
C ALA A 15 41.38 -15.00 1.20
N THR A 16 40.45 -15.18 0.25
CA THR A 16 40.76 -15.76 -1.07
C THR A 16 39.71 -15.35 -2.10
N ALA A 17 40.25 -14.98 -3.26
CA ALA A 17 39.58 -14.68 -4.52
C ALA A 17 39.38 -15.96 -5.37
N GLY A 18 38.57 -15.84 -6.42
CA GLY A 18 38.46 -16.79 -7.53
C GLY A 18 37.26 -16.39 -8.41
N THR A 19 37.40 -15.47 -9.35
CA THR A 19 37.91 -15.58 -10.73
C THR A 19 36.91 -16.20 -11.72
N ALA A 20 36.64 -15.37 -12.73
CA ALA A 20 35.95 -15.54 -14.00
C ALA A 20 35.97 -16.92 -14.68
N ASP A 21 34.93 -17.17 -15.49
CA ASP A 21 35.16 -17.69 -16.84
C ASP A 21 34.11 -17.16 -17.84
N ALA A 22 34.60 -16.79 -19.02
CA ALA A 22 33.87 -16.28 -20.16
C ALA A 22 33.94 -17.34 -21.27
N THR A 23 32.86 -17.60 -22.00
CA THR A 23 32.93 -18.20 -23.35
C THR A 23 31.63 -17.93 -24.12
N SER A 24 31.74 -17.11 -25.16
CA SER A 24 30.89 -17.16 -26.37
C SER A 24 31.33 -18.32 -27.27
N PRO A 25 30.49 -18.73 -28.23
CA PRO A 25 30.97 -18.63 -29.61
C PRO A 25 29.94 -18.06 -30.61
N ALA A 26 30.53 -17.51 -31.68
CA ALA A 26 29.96 -16.98 -32.91
C ALA A 26 29.28 -18.08 -33.78
N ALA A 27 28.15 -17.79 -34.44
CA ALA A 27 27.98 -17.37 -35.85
C ALA A 27 27.91 -18.51 -36.89
N ASP A 28 26.77 -18.57 -37.59
CA ASP A 28 26.56 -19.04 -38.98
C ASP A 28 25.12 -18.56 -39.34
N GLY A 29 24.83 -17.77 -40.37
CA GLY A 29 25.24 -17.85 -41.77
C GLY A 29 24.02 -18.27 -42.58
N GLY A 30 23.36 -17.35 -43.30
CA GLY A 30 22.16 -17.66 -44.06
C GLY A 30 21.52 -16.47 -44.76
N ASP A 31 22.10 -16.10 -45.91
CA ASP A 31 21.62 -15.13 -46.89
C ASP A 31 20.19 -15.42 -47.37
N ARG A 32 19.36 -14.37 -47.51
CA ARG A 32 18.43 -14.17 -48.65
C ARG A 32 18.17 -12.68 -48.89
N GLU A 33 18.79 -12.17 -49.96
CA GLU A 33 18.37 -11.00 -50.74
C GLU A 33 16.93 -11.21 -51.27
N ALA A 34 16.06 -10.24 -51.03
CA ALA A 34 15.53 -9.26 -51.98
C ALA A 34 14.16 -9.67 -52.54
N ASP A 35 13.13 -8.90 -52.18
CA ASP A 35 12.18 -8.40 -53.17
C ASP A 35 11.65 -7.03 -52.71
N ASP A 36 11.83 -6.10 -53.62
CA ASP A 36 11.43 -4.71 -53.66
C ASP A 36 9.92 -4.66 -53.97
N ASP A 37 9.11 -4.01 -53.14
CA ASP A 37 7.78 -3.55 -53.55
C ASP A 37 7.53 -2.14 -52.97
N PRO A 38 7.49 -1.10 -53.82
CA PRO A 38 7.22 0.27 -53.41
C PRO A 38 5.75 0.64 -53.65
N GLY A 39 5.08 1.15 -52.60
CA GLY A 39 3.75 1.79 -52.65
C GLY A 39 2.97 1.45 -51.38
N ASP A 40 2.56 2.36 -50.52
CA ASP A 40 1.98 3.67 -50.78
C ASP A 40 2.51 4.76 -49.84
N VAL A 41 2.77 5.91 -50.45
CA VAL A 41 2.96 7.20 -49.80
C VAL A 41 1.60 7.78 -49.48
N ASP A 42 1.17 7.70 -48.22
CA ASP A 42 0.26 8.71 -47.67
C ASP A 42 1.07 9.61 -46.74
N ALA A 43 1.52 10.70 -47.36
CA ALA A 43 1.97 11.89 -46.67
C ALA A 43 0.76 12.60 -46.03
N ASP A 44 1.07 13.26 -44.92
CA ASP A 44 0.42 14.48 -44.44
C ASP A 44 -0.75 14.34 -43.44
N ALA A 45 -0.36 14.25 -42.16
CA ALA A 45 -0.97 15.09 -41.11
C ALA A 45 0.01 15.23 -39.94
N ALA A 46 0.99 16.13 -40.10
CA ALA A 46 1.68 16.69 -38.94
C ALA A 46 0.65 17.48 -38.12
N ILE A 47 0.09 16.86 -37.08
CA ILE A 47 -0.64 17.58 -36.05
C ILE A 47 0.39 18.44 -35.33
N ARG A 48 0.45 19.72 -35.67
CA ARG A 48 1.08 20.73 -34.81
C ARG A 48 0.22 20.79 -33.56
N ILE A 49 0.70 20.15 -32.49
CA ILE A 49 0.14 20.29 -31.16
C ILE A 49 0.55 21.68 -30.66
N ASP A 50 -0.21 22.69 -31.08
CA ASP A 50 -0.35 23.94 -30.35
C ASP A 50 -1.58 23.79 -29.41
N ASP A 51 -1.64 22.70 -28.64
CA ASP A 51 -2.70 22.48 -27.65
C ASP A 51 -2.22 22.98 -26.28
N ALA A 52 -2.26 24.30 -26.11
CA ALA A 52 -2.49 24.83 -24.77
C ALA A 52 -3.90 24.35 -24.40
N VAL A 53 -3.99 23.42 -23.44
CA VAL A 53 -5.25 23.05 -22.80
C VAL A 53 -5.92 24.36 -22.37
N ASP A 54 -7.05 24.72 -23.01
CA ASP A 54 -7.82 25.89 -22.60
C ASP A 54 -8.27 25.65 -21.15
N ALA A 55 -7.64 26.35 -20.21
CA ALA A 55 -7.98 26.29 -18.79
C ALA A 55 -9.42 26.76 -18.52
N ASP A 56 -10.08 27.34 -19.52
CA ASP A 56 -11.46 27.81 -19.51
C ASP A 56 -12.46 26.81 -20.14
N ASP A 57 -12.04 25.59 -20.53
CA ASP A 57 -12.97 24.55 -20.98
C ASP A 57 -13.91 24.15 -19.82
N PRO A 58 -15.24 24.26 -19.96
CA PRO A 58 -16.18 24.00 -18.86
C PRO A 58 -16.07 22.58 -18.29
N GLU A 59 -15.54 21.62 -19.05
CA GLU A 59 -15.32 20.26 -18.57
C GLU A 59 -13.98 20.08 -17.82
N THR A 60 -12.91 20.82 -18.14
CA THR A 60 -11.66 20.84 -17.36
C THR A 60 -11.89 21.50 -16.00
N VAL A 61 -12.61 22.62 -15.99
CA VAL A 61 -13.07 23.29 -14.76
C VAL A 61 -13.89 22.33 -13.88
N ALA A 62 -14.76 21.51 -14.48
CA ALA A 62 -15.56 20.53 -13.73
C ALA A 62 -14.79 19.31 -13.19
N VAL A 63 -13.58 19.05 -13.69
CA VAL A 63 -12.65 18.05 -13.13
C VAL A 63 -11.86 18.69 -12.00
N ASP A 64 -11.37 19.91 -12.19
CA ASP A 64 -10.61 20.62 -11.17
C ASP A 64 -11.47 20.84 -9.92
N GLU A 65 -12.69 21.35 -10.09
CA GLU A 65 -13.68 21.47 -9.00
C GLU A 65 -13.99 20.14 -8.32
N LEU A 66 -13.95 19.02 -9.05
CA LEU A 66 -14.17 17.71 -8.47
C LEU A 66 -12.99 17.30 -7.60
N LEU A 67 -11.77 17.45 -8.11
CA LEU A 67 -10.55 17.08 -7.40
C LEU A 67 -10.40 17.94 -6.13
N ASP A 68 -10.71 19.22 -6.22
CA ASP A 68 -10.69 20.13 -5.06
C ASP A 68 -11.75 19.75 -4.03
N ARG A 69 -12.98 19.42 -4.47
CA ARG A 69 -14.06 19.00 -3.56
C ARG A 69 -13.77 17.70 -2.82
N VAL A 70 -12.97 16.80 -3.39
CA VAL A 70 -12.52 15.58 -2.70
C VAL A 70 -11.21 15.78 -1.93
N GLY A 71 -10.66 17.00 -1.94
CA GLY A 71 -9.44 17.35 -1.21
C GLY A 71 -8.18 16.71 -1.80
N PHE A 72 -8.11 16.54 -3.13
CA PHE A 72 -6.92 16.00 -3.77
C PHE A 72 -5.80 17.04 -3.82
N ASP A 73 -4.68 16.72 -3.19
CA ASP A 73 -3.41 17.44 -3.29
C ASP A 73 -2.37 16.52 -3.95
N ALA A 74 -1.67 17.02 -4.97
CA ALA A 74 -0.65 16.24 -5.68
C ALA A 74 0.67 16.12 -4.89
N ASP A 75 0.95 17.05 -3.97
CA ASP A 75 2.18 17.04 -3.16
C ASP A 75 2.11 16.00 -2.03
N ASP A 76 0.91 15.77 -1.50
CA ASP A 76 0.66 14.79 -0.42
C ASP A 76 0.13 13.43 -0.93
N SER A 77 0.04 13.25 -2.25
CA SER A 77 -0.51 12.03 -2.86
C SER A 77 0.53 11.19 -3.59
N VAL A 78 0.31 9.86 -3.58
CA VAL A 78 1.03 8.92 -4.46
C VAL A 78 0.57 8.99 -5.91
N LEU A 79 -0.52 9.72 -6.17
CA LEU A 79 -1.07 9.91 -7.52
C LEU A 79 -0.62 11.25 -8.07
N THR A 80 -0.23 11.27 -9.34
CA THR A 80 -0.07 12.54 -10.05
C THR A 80 -1.42 13.18 -10.31
N ARG A 81 -1.46 14.51 -10.53
CA ARG A 81 -2.67 15.22 -10.96
C ARG A 81 -3.36 14.52 -12.14
N ARG A 82 -2.57 14.08 -13.12
CA ARG A 82 -3.07 13.41 -14.32
C ARG A 82 -3.68 12.03 -14.02
N GLN A 83 -3.09 11.28 -13.11
CA GLN A 83 -3.64 9.99 -12.66
C GLN A 83 -4.96 10.19 -11.92
N ALA A 84 -5.03 11.18 -11.03
CA ALA A 84 -6.24 11.50 -10.28
C ALA A 84 -7.38 11.93 -11.21
N GLU A 85 -7.10 12.80 -12.19
CA GLU A 85 -8.04 13.21 -13.23
C GLU A 85 -8.58 12.01 -14.02
N VAL A 86 -7.70 11.10 -14.48
CA VAL A 86 -8.13 9.90 -15.22
C VAL A 86 -9.02 9.01 -14.36
N LEU A 87 -8.70 8.79 -13.07
CA LEU A 87 -9.54 8.02 -12.16
C LEU A 87 -10.90 8.68 -11.93
N ALA A 88 -10.92 9.99 -11.70
CA ALA A 88 -12.15 10.77 -11.52
C ALA A 88 -13.10 10.65 -12.72
N LEU A 89 -12.58 10.80 -13.94
CA LEU A 89 -13.37 10.66 -15.17
C LEU A 89 -13.86 9.22 -15.37
N ARG A 90 -13.05 8.22 -15.01
CA ARG A 90 -13.45 6.81 -15.07
C ARG A 90 -14.54 6.46 -14.07
N GLU A 91 -14.53 7.03 -12.87
CA GLU A 91 -15.58 6.85 -11.86
C GLU A 91 -16.92 7.43 -12.33
N ARG A 92 -16.90 8.51 -13.12
CA ARG A 92 -18.08 9.05 -13.80
C ARG A 92 -18.52 8.23 -15.03
N GLY A 93 -17.86 7.10 -15.31
CA GLY A 93 -18.24 6.15 -16.36
C GLY A 93 -17.71 6.46 -17.76
N LEU A 94 -16.81 7.44 -17.93
CA LEU A 94 -16.29 7.80 -19.25
C LEU A 94 -15.40 6.70 -19.83
N LYS A 95 -15.47 6.49 -21.15
CA LYS A 95 -14.58 5.56 -21.87
C LYS A 95 -13.18 6.16 -22.04
N GLN A 96 -12.16 5.31 -22.03
CA GLN A 96 -10.76 5.73 -22.26
C GLN A 96 -10.55 6.56 -23.54
N SER A 97 -11.28 6.24 -24.61
CA SER A 97 -11.20 7.01 -25.86
C SER A 97 -11.75 8.43 -25.73
N VAL A 98 -12.82 8.61 -24.95
CA VAL A 98 -13.41 9.93 -24.68
C VAL A 98 -12.45 10.74 -23.82
N ILE A 99 -11.87 10.09 -22.80
CA ILE A 99 -10.85 10.71 -21.95
C ILE A 99 -9.65 11.12 -22.81
N ALA A 100 -9.14 10.24 -23.67
CA ALA A 100 -8.02 10.53 -24.57
C ALA A 100 -8.24 11.80 -25.41
N ASN A 101 -9.42 11.92 -26.02
CA ASN A 101 -9.79 13.11 -26.79
C ASN A 101 -9.82 14.38 -25.92
N ARG A 102 -10.42 14.33 -24.73
CA ARG A 102 -10.47 15.46 -23.79
C ARG A 102 -9.09 15.90 -23.33
N LEU A 103 -8.23 14.91 -23.15
CA LEU A 103 -6.92 15.07 -22.56
C LEU A 103 -5.84 15.39 -23.61
N GLY A 104 -6.20 15.54 -24.89
CA GLY A 104 -5.26 15.84 -25.98
C GLY A 104 -4.18 14.76 -26.16
N THR A 105 -4.52 13.49 -25.92
CA THR A 105 -3.54 12.40 -25.87
C THR A 105 -4.07 11.12 -26.52
N SER A 106 -3.20 10.13 -26.74
CA SER A 106 -3.61 8.82 -27.23
C SER A 106 -4.37 7.99 -26.19
N ARG A 107 -5.29 7.12 -26.66
CA ARG A 107 -5.95 6.11 -25.82
C ARG A 107 -4.95 5.19 -25.12
N ALA A 108 -3.85 4.84 -25.81
CA ALA A 108 -2.80 4.00 -25.25
C ALA A 108 -2.15 4.67 -24.02
N ASN A 109 -1.88 5.98 -24.09
CA ASN A 109 -1.37 6.74 -22.95
C ASN A 109 -2.38 6.76 -21.79
N VAL A 110 -3.67 7.03 -22.06
CA VAL A 110 -4.71 6.97 -21.01
C VAL A 110 -4.77 5.61 -20.34
N SER A 111 -4.69 4.53 -21.12
CA SER A 111 -4.67 3.17 -20.58
C SER A 111 -3.47 2.93 -19.66
N SER A 112 -2.29 3.43 -20.03
CA SER A 112 -1.07 3.33 -19.21
C SER A 112 -1.20 4.14 -17.92
N VAL A 113 -1.67 5.38 -18.01
CA VAL A 113 -1.91 6.27 -16.86
C VAL A 113 -2.94 5.66 -15.90
N GLU A 114 -4.06 5.15 -16.41
CA GLU A 114 -5.11 4.52 -15.61
C GLU A 114 -4.61 3.27 -14.89
N SER A 115 -3.82 2.43 -15.59
CA SER A 115 -3.26 1.20 -15.01
C SER A 115 -2.28 1.53 -13.90
N SER A 116 -1.38 2.48 -14.14
CA SER A 116 -0.41 2.97 -13.14
C SER A 116 -1.12 3.61 -11.93
N ALA A 117 -2.17 4.39 -12.16
CA ALA A 117 -2.96 4.99 -11.10
C ALA A 117 -3.61 3.92 -10.21
N ARG A 118 -4.20 2.89 -10.80
CA ARG A 118 -4.80 1.78 -10.04
C ARG A 118 -3.75 0.98 -9.27
N GLU A 119 -2.59 0.75 -9.87
CA GLU A 119 -1.49 0.07 -9.20
C GLU A 119 -0.98 0.88 -7.99
N ASN A 120 -0.84 2.20 -8.12
CA ASN A 120 -0.46 3.08 -7.01
C ASN A 120 -1.50 3.04 -5.88
N VAL A 121 -2.79 3.07 -6.21
CA VAL A 121 -3.87 2.91 -5.20
C VAL A 121 -3.78 1.55 -4.51
N ALA A 122 -3.55 0.47 -5.26
CA ALA A 122 -3.42 -0.87 -4.68
C ALA A 122 -2.21 -0.96 -3.74
N LYS A 123 -1.05 -0.43 -4.15
CA LYS A 123 0.17 -0.39 -3.32
C LYS A 123 0.02 0.47 -2.07
N ALA A 124 -0.64 1.62 -2.17
CA ALA A 124 -0.89 2.48 -1.02
C ALA A 124 -1.80 1.78 0.00
N ARG A 125 -2.85 1.09 -0.45
CA ARG A 125 -3.71 0.28 0.44
C ARG A 125 -2.92 -0.82 1.15
N GLU A 126 -2.07 -1.53 0.42
CA GLU A 126 -1.21 -2.56 1.02
C GLU A 126 -0.22 -1.97 2.04
N THR A 127 0.33 -0.79 1.75
CA THR A 127 1.25 -0.10 2.65
C THR A 127 0.57 0.31 3.95
N ILE A 128 -0.67 0.81 3.88
CA ILE A 128 -1.49 1.11 5.06
C ILE A 128 -1.77 -0.17 5.85
N ALA A 129 -2.24 -1.22 5.19
CA ALA A 129 -2.53 -2.50 5.83
C ALA A 129 -1.29 -3.08 6.55
N PHE A 130 -0.11 -2.97 5.93
CA PHE A 130 1.14 -3.40 6.54
C PHE A 130 1.53 -2.54 7.75
N ALA A 131 1.46 -1.21 7.65
CA ALA A 131 1.76 -0.31 8.77
C ALA A 131 0.82 -0.54 9.96
N GLU A 132 -0.47 -0.75 9.66
CA GLU A 132 -1.49 -1.14 10.63
C GLU A 132 -1.21 -2.49 11.29
N ALA A 133 -0.79 -3.50 10.52
CA ALA A 133 -0.44 -4.82 11.03
C ALA A 133 0.79 -4.77 11.96
N LEU A 134 1.81 -3.97 11.62
CA LEU A 134 2.98 -3.74 12.48
C LEU A 134 2.61 -3.04 13.78
N ALA A 135 1.65 -2.13 13.73
CA ALA A 135 1.24 -1.36 14.88
C ALA A 135 0.51 -2.19 15.95
N ALA A 136 0.00 -3.40 15.61
CA ALA A 136 -0.80 -4.25 16.49
C ALA A 136 -1.69 -3.41 17.43
N PRO A 137 -2.66 -2.67 16.87
CA PRO A 137 -2.98 -1.31 17.31
C PRO A 137 -3.45 -1.20 18.75
N VAL A 138 -3.98 -2.27 19.33
CA VAL A 138 -4.41 -2.28 20.72
C VAL A 138 -3.99 -3.58 21.39
N ARG A 139 -3.06 -3.48 22.36
CA ARG A 139 -2.75 -4.55 23.30
C ARG A 139 -3.24 -4.14 24.68
N VAL A 140 -4.31 -4.78 25.13
CA VAL A 140 -4.86 -4.58 26.47
C VAL A 140 -4.34 -5.66 27.39
N GLU A 141 -3.68 -5.25 28.46
CA GLU A 141 -3.36 -6.13 29.57
C GLU A 141 -4.56 -6.22 30.52
N ILE A 142 -5.03 -7.45 30.73
CA ILE A 142 -6.05 -7.77 31.72
C ILE A 142 -5.32 -8.43 32.91
N PRO A 143 -5.18 -7.72 34.05
CA PRO A 143 -4.58 -8.26 35.25
C PRO A 143 -5.31 -9.50 35.74
N ALA A 144 -4.59 -10.36 36.48
CA ALA A 144 -5.24 -11.36 37.32
C ALA A 144 -6.20 -10.69 38.31
N ASP A 145 -7.21 -11.44 38.74
CA ASP A 145 -8.29 -11.03 39.63
C ASP A 145 -9.26 -9.99 39.02
N THR A 146 -9.19 -9.75 37.70
CA THR A 146 -10.15 -8.92 36.98
C THR A 146 -11.45 -9.68 36.73
N ASP A 147 -12.60 -9.01 36.87
CA ASP A 147 -13.91 -9.56 36.51
C ASP A 147 -14.05 -9.61 35.00
N LEU A 148 -14.52 -10.74 34.45
CA LEU A 148 -14.70 -10.92 33.01
C LEU A 148 -15.66 -9.89 32.41
N TYR A 149 -16.60 -9.35 33.19
CA TYR A 149 -17.54 -8.32 32.71
C TYR A 149 -16.89 -6.94 32.58
N ASP A 150 -15.74 -6.72 33.22
CA ASP A 150 -14.98 -5.48 33.09
C ASP A 150 -14.07 -5.50 31.84
N VAL A 151 -13.84 -6.68 31.26
CA VAL A 151 -12.94 -6.86 30.11
C VAL A 151 -13.43 -6.11 28.86
N PRO A 152 -14.71 -6.21 28.44
CA PRO A 152 -15.20 -5.45 27.28
C PRO A 152 -14.97 -3.94 27.42
N GLY A 153 -15.26 -3.37 28.60
CA GLY A 153 -15.04 -1.93 28.85
C GLY A 153 -13.59 -1.52 28.60
N ARG A 154 -12.63 -2.25 29.19
CA ARG A 154 -11.20 -1.97 29.01
C ARG A 154 -10.73 -2.14 27.56
N VAL A 155 -11.31 -3.09 26.84
CA VAL A 155 -11.01 -3.31 25.41
C VAL A 155 -11.57 -2.17 24.57
N TYR A 156 -12.80 -1.73 24.82
CA TYR A 156 -13.39 -0.60 24.11
C TYR A 156 -12.64 0.69 24.39
N ASP A 157 -12.31 1.00 25.64
CA ASP A 157 -11.58 2.22 26.01
C ASP A 157 -10.23 2.29 25.29
N ALA A 158 -9.48 1.18 25.26
CA ALA A 158 -8.19 1.11 24.60
C ALA A 158 -8.30 1.17 23.06
N CYS A 159 -9.40 0.64 22.49
CA CYS A 159 -9.69 0.75 21.07
C CYS A 159 -10.14 2.15 20.66
N ASP A 160 -10.94 2.83 21.46
CA ASP A 160 -11.38 4.21 21.23
C ASP A 160 -10.19 5.18 21.29
N GLU A 161 -9.26 5.00 22.24
CA GLU A 161 -8.02 5.79 22.33
C GLU A 161 -7.12 5.60 21.10
N ALA A 162 -7.08 4.38 20.55
CA ALA A 162 -6.32 4.05 19.35
C ALA A 162 -7.07 4.32 18.03
N GLY A 163 -8.33 4.79 18.07
CA GLY A 163 -9.15 5.02 16.88
C GLY A 163 -9.56 3.75 16.13
N VAL A 164 -9.54 2.58 16.78
CA VAL A 164 -9.88 1.28 16.18
C VAL A 164 -11.33 0.91 16.49
N LYS A 165 -12.10 0.55 15.46
CA LYS A 165 -13.46 0.03 15.65
C LYS A 165 -13.45 -1.43 16.04
N VAL A 166 -14.02 -1.74 17.19
CA VAL A 166 -14.22 -3.13 17.64
C VAL A 166 -15.46 -3.70 16.95
N ASN A 167 -15.28 -4.76 16.17
CA ASN A 167 -16.37 -5.44 15.44
C ASN A 167 -17.07 -6.53 16.28
N HIS A 168 -16.83 -6.56 17.58
CA HIS A 168 -17.39 -7.52 18.52
C HIS A 168 -18.24 -6.84 19.59
N THR A 169 -19.42 -7.39 19.83
CA THR A 169 -20.27 -7.05 20.96
C THR A 169 -19.66 -7.54 22.28
N ALA A 170 -20.06 -6.95 23.41
CA ALA A 170 -19.55 -7.35 24.72
C ALA A 170 -19.74 -8.86 25.01
N PRO A 171 -20.89 -9.49 24.68
CA PRO A 171 -21.04 -10.94 24.81
C PRO A 171 -20.08 -11.76 23.93
N GLU A 172 -19.80 -11.30 22.72
CA GLU A 172 -18.85 -11.97 21.82
C GLU A 172 -17.41 -11.86 22.33
N LEU A 173 -17.01 -10.69 22.83
CA LEU A 173 -15.71 -10.49 23.47
C LEU A 173 -15.54 -11.40 24.68
N MET A 174 -16.56 -11.47 25.56
CA MET A 174 -16.53 -12.34 26.73
C MET A 174 -16.39 -13.81 26.34
N LYS A 175 -17.08 -14.24 25.27
CA LYS A 175 -16.98 -15.59 24.74
C LYS A 175 -15.59 -15.87 24.17
N VAL A 176 -15.06 -15.00 23.32
CA VAL A 176 -13.72 -15.13 22.73
C VAL A 176 -12.64 -15.21 23.82
N VAL A 177 -12.75 -14.37 24.85
CA VAL A 177 -11.82 -14.38 25.98
C VAL A 177 -11.95 -15.65 26.80
N SER A 178 -13.16 -16.12 27.11
CA SER A 178 -13.36 -17.36 27.87
C SER A 178 -12.87 -18.59 27.11
N ASP A 179 -13.19 -18.67 25.81
CA ASP A 179 -12.83 -19.79 24.93
C ASP A 179 -11.30 -19.88 24.73
N ALA A 180 -10.62 -18.73 24.63
CA ALA A 180 -9.17 -18.66 24.41
C ALA A 180 -8.34 -18.67 25.70
N ALA A 181 -8.91 -18.26 26.84
CA ALA A 181 -8.23 -18.28 28.12
C ALA A 181 -8.19 -19.67 28.77
N GLY A 182 -9.12 -20.57 28.44
CA GLY A 182 -9.18 -21.91 29.02
C GLY A 182 -9.17 -21.85 30.55
N ASP A 183 -8.22 -22.54 31.18
CA ASP A 183 -8.06 -22.58 32.64
C ASP A 183 -7.63 -21.23 33.28
N ALA A 184 -7.25 -20.24 32.47
CA ALA A 184 -6.90 -18.91 32.95
C ALA A 184 -8.12 -18.07 33.35
N VAL A 185 -9.34 -18.50 33.02
CA VAL A 185 -10.60 -17.90 33.48
C VAL A 185 -11.41 -18.97 34.20
N HIS A 186 -11.79 -18.70 35.45
CA HIS A 186 -12.65 -19.59 36.22
C HIS A 186 -13.97 -18.88 36.55
N GLY A 187 -15.05 -19.32 35.91
CA GLY A 187 -16.36 -18.66 36.03
C GLY A 187 -16.29 -17.23 35.50
N ARG A 188 -16.24 -16.26 36.41
CA ARG A 188 -16.23 -14.81 36.10
C ARG A 188 -14.88 -14.16 36.42
N GLU A 189 -13.91 -14.90 36.92
CA GLU A 189 -12.66 -14.36 37.44
C GLU A 189 -11.48 -14.74 36.53
N VAL A 190 -10.71 -13.73 36.13
CA VAL A 190 -9.45 -13.92 35.39
C VAL A 190 -8.37 -14.33 36.40
N ARG A 191 -7.98 -15.61 36.42
CA ARG A 191 -7.01 -16.16 37.38
C ARG A 191 -5.55 -15.92 37.00
N ARG A 192 -5.29 -15.67 35.72
CA ARG A 192 -3.95 -15.37 35.19
C ARG A 192 -4.04 -14.19 34.25
N ARG A 193 -2.98 -13.39 34.20
CA ARG A 193 -2.88 -12.26 33.29
C ARG A 193 -3.16 -12.67 31.84
N LEU A 194 -3.99 -11.88 31.16
CA LEU A 194 -4.33 -12.06 29.76
C LEU A 194 -3.88 -10.85 28.95
N PHE A 195 -3.46 -11.11 27.72
CA PHE A 195 -3.24 -10.09 26.72
C PHE A 195 -4.30 -10.24 25.65
N VAL A 196 -5.16 -9.22 25.53
CA VAL A 196 -6.12 -9.11 24.44
C VAL A 196 -5.50 -8.19 23.39
N THR A 197 -5.30 -8.72 22.20
CA THR A 197 -4.83 -7.93 21.05
C THR A 197 -5.97 -7.76 20.06
N VAL A 198 -6.22 -6.53 19.66
CA VAL A 198 -7.21 -6.19 18.63
C VAL A 198 -6.46 -5.71 17.40
N SER A 199 -6.72 -6.36 16.27
CA SER A 199 -6.22 -5.97 14.96
C SER A 199 -7.08 -4.85 14.36
N SER A 200 -6.57 -4.16 13.36
CA SER A 200 -7.22 -3.01 12.69
C SER A 200 -8.51 -3.39 11.95
N ASP A 201 -8.65 -4.64 11.55
CA ASP A 201 -9.88 -5.23 10.99
C ASP A 201 -10.92 -5.59 12.07
N GLY A 202 -10.62 -5.29 13.34
CA GLY A 202 -11.45 -5.61 14.48
C GLY A 202 -11.33 -7.07 14.94
N THR A 203 -10.41 -7.86 14.39
CA THR A 203 -10.19 -9.25 14.82
C THR A 203 -9.54 -9.27 16.20
N VAL A 204 -10.14 -10.00 17.14
CA VAL A 204 -9.65 -10.13 18.52
C VAL A 204 -8.89 -11.44 18.71
N ARG A 205 -7.72 -11.37 19.35
CA ARG A 205 -6.92 -12.52 19.77
C ARG A 205 -6.54 -12.41 21.24
N VAL A 206 -6.53 -13.54 21.94
CA VAL A 206 -6.24 -13.60 23.38
C VAL A 206 -5.07 -14.55 23.62
N ARG A 207 -4.11 -14.11 24.44
CA ARG A 207 -2.97 -14.91 24.89
C ARG A 207 -2.81 -14.80 26.40
N HIS A 208 -2.46 -15.90 27.05
CA HIS A 208 -2.08 -15.94 28.46
C HIS A 208 -0.60 -16.29 28.58
N SER A 209 0.06 -15.79 29.63
CA SER A 209 1.45 -16.14 29.97
C SER A 209 1.50 -17.09 31.15
#